data_AF-A0A431J3X6-F1
#
_entry.id   AF-A0A431J3X6-F1
#
_cell.length_a   1.000
_cell.length_b   1.000
_cell.length_c   1.000
_cell.angle_alpha   90.00
_cell.angle_beta   90.00
_cell.angle_gamma   90.00
#
_symmetry.space_group_name_H-M   'P 1'
#
loop_
_entity.id
_entity.type
_entity.pdbx_description
1 polymer ?
#
loop_
_entity_poly.entity_id
_entity_poly.type
_entity_poly.pdbx_seq_one_letter_code
_entity_poly.pdbx_strand_id
1 'polypeptide(L)'
;MANNNLFSDFEAVSSKQWKQQIQYELKGADYNETLVWESPEGIKVKPFYHNDETELNLNAITPSKPFAIVQNIFVHDVKKSNARALETLQRGAESIRFTLENDAVSIEELMQNLPLENVIYYFNSPFLSLEFSNKINDFTTKSKANIFIQNDPIG
;
A
#
# COMPACT_ATOMS: atom_id res chain seq x y z
N MET A 1 13.63 31.56 -9.00
CA MET A 1 12.30 31.73 -9.63
C MET A 1 11.81 33.12 -9.25
N ALA A 2 11.30 33.91 -10.19
CA ALA A 2 10.76 35.23 -9.86
C ALA A 2 9.56 35.06 -8.92
N ASN A 3 9.53 35.86 -7.85
CA ASN A 3 8.51 35.80 -6.81
C ASN A 3 7.24 36.48 -7.33
N ASN A 4 6.44 35.76 -8.11
CA ASN A 4 5.17 36.28 -8.63
C ASN A 4 4.15 36.28 -7.49
N ASN A 5 3.97 37.43 -6.86
CA ASN A 5 2.96 37.62 -5.82
C ASN A 5 1.58 37.76 -6.49
N LEU A 6 0.87 36.64 -6.63
CA LEU A 6 -0.40 36.57 -7.36
C LEU A 6 -1.59 37.16 -6.60
N PHE A 7 -1.46 37.40 -5.28
CA PHE A 7 -2.57 37.74 -4.40
C PHE A 7 -2.29 38.97 -3.50
N SER A 8 -1.27 39.79 -3.81
CA SER A 8 -0.90 40.96 -2.99
C SER A 8 -1.99 42.01 -2.86
N ASP A 9 -2.88 42.09 -3.85
CA ASP A 9 -3.91 43.12 -3.93
C ASP A 9 -5.19 42.73 -3.15
N PHE A 10 -5.20 41.55 -2.52
CA PHE A 10 -6.33 41.02 -1.78
C PHE A 10 -5.97 40.79 -0.31
N GLU A 11 -6.93 41.02 0.57
CA GLU A 11 -6.78 40.67 1.99
C GLU A 11 -6.71 39.15 2.15
N ALA A 12 -5.89 38.69 3.11
CA ALA A 12 -5.82 37.29 3.47
C ALA A 12 -7.16 36.83 4.07
N VAL A 13 -7.66 35.69 3.60
CA VAL A 13 -8.91 35.11 4.08
C VAL A 13 -8.61 34.06 5.14
N SER A 14 -9.24 34.15 6.30
CA SER A 14 -9.15 33.18 7.39
C SER A 14 -10.15 32.02 7.23
N SER A 15 -9.91 30.91 7.93
CA SER A 15 -10.90 29.81 8.05
C SER A 15 -12.25 30.29 8.57
N LYS A 16 -12.24 31.26 9.48
CA LYS A 16 -13.45 31.87 10.03
C LYS A 16 -14.27 32.60 8.97
N GLN A 17 -13.63 33.43 8.16
CA GLN A 17 -14.30 34.15 7.06
C GLN A 17 -14.88 33.16 6.04
N TRP A 18 -14.13 32.11 5.69
CA TRP A 18 -14.61 31.02 4.85
C TRP A 18 -15.85 30.33 5.43
N LYS A 19 -15.81 29.96 6.71
CA LYS A 19 -16.93 29.30 7.39
C LYS A 19 -18.18 30.18 7.45
N GLN A 20 -18.00 31.48 7.66
CA GLN A 20 -19.10 32.45 7.67
C GLN A 20 -19.79 32.55 6.30
N GLN A 21 -19.02 32.63 5.21
CA GLN A 21 -19.59 32.66 3.86
C GLN A 21 -20.36 31.37 3.55
N ILE A 22 -19.80 30.21 3.89
CA ILE A 22 -20.48 28.92 3.68
C ILE A 22 -21.80 28.88 4.46
N GLN A 23 -21.81 29.32 5.72
CA GLN A 23 -23.02 29.33 6.54
C GLN A 23 -24.11 30.26 5.97
N TYR A 24 -23.71 31.40 5.39
CA TYR A 24 -24.62 32.28 4.67
C TYR A 24 -25.26 31.58 3.46
N GLU A 25 -24.45 30.92 2.64
CA GLU A 25 -24.90 30.21 1.43
C GLU A 25 -25.78 28.99 1.73
N LEU A 26 -25.62 28.37 2.91
CA LEU A 26 -26.47 27.26 3.37
C LEU A 26 -27.92 27.69 3.65
N LYS A 27 -28.24 28.99 3.67
CA LYS A 27 -29.62 29.53 3.81
C LYS A 27 -30.40 28.92 4.99
N GLY A 28 -29.69 28.67 6.11
CA GLY A 28 -30.27 28.11 7.33
C GLY A 28 -30.15 26.59 7.47
N ALA A 29 -29.64 25.86 6.47
CA ALA A 29 -29.28 24.47 6.62
C ALA A 29 -28.09 24.30 7.60
N ASP A 30 -28.10 23.23 8.40
CA ASP A 30 -27.05 22.96 9.37
C ASP A 30 -25.76 22.53 8.66
N TYR A 31 -24.64 23.17 9.01
CA TYR A 31 -23.35 22.91 8.41
C TYR A 31 -22.86 21.47 8.63
N ASN A 32 -23.05 20.92 9.84
CA ASN A 32 -22.55 19.60 10.19
C ASN A 32 -23.42 18.51 9.55
N GLU A 33 -24.73 18.69 9.51
CA GLU A 33 -25.63 17.73 8.86
C GLU A 33 -25.50 17.77 7.33
N THR A 34 -25.22 18.94 6.75
CA THR A 34 -25.24 19.13 5.29
C THR A 34 -23.89 18.87 4.63
N LEU A 35 -22.78 19.28 5.27
CA LEU A 35 -21.46 19.35 4.60
C LEU A 35 -20.38 18.51 5.25
N VAL A 36 -20.55 18.07 6.50
CA VAL A 36 -19.57 17.20 7.16
C VAL A 36 -19.91 15.76 6.80
N TRP A 37 -18.96 15.09 6.16
CA TRP A 37 -19.06 13.66 5.90
C TRP A 37 -18.49 12.89 7.10
N GLU A 38 -19.21 11.88 7.56
CA GLU A 38 -18.75 10.98 8.62
C GLU A 38 -18.39 9.62 8.00
N SER A 39 -17.14 9.19 8.20
CA SER A 39 -16.69 7.89 7.73
C SER A 39 -17.36 6.77 8.54
N PRO A 40 -17.41 5.53 8.02
CA PRO A 40 -17.92 4.37 8.78
C PRO A 40 -17.24 4.16 10.14
N GLU A 41 -16.01 4.65 10.29
CA GLU A 41 -15.20 4.61 11.50
C GLU A 41 -15.49 5.77 12.48
N GLY A 42 -16.46 6.65 12.18
CA GLY A 42 -16.83 7.79 13.01
C GLY A 42 -15.93 9.03 12.86
N ILE A 43 -15.17 9.11 11.77
CA ILE A 43 -14.29 10.26 11.50
C ILE A 43 -15.06 11.33 10.74
N LYS A 44 -15.14 12.53 11.32
CA LYS A 44 -15.78 13.70 10.70
C LYS A 44 -14.81 14.45 9.79
N VAL A 45 -15.06 14.38 8.49
CA VAL A 45 -14.28 15.06 7.45
C VAL A 45 -14.93 16.40 7.13
N LYS A 46 -14.16 17.47 7.32
CA LYS A 46 -14.62 18.84 7.00
C LYS A 46 -14.62 19.05 5.49
N PRO A 47 -15.54 19.88 4.95
CA PRO A 47 -15.57 20.23 3.53
C PRO A 47 -14.39 21.12 3.08
N PHE A 48 -13.65 21.73 4.02
CA PHE A 48 -12.42 22.47 3.74
C PHE A 48 -11.48 22.43 4.96
N TYR A 49 -10.20 22.72 4.70
CA TYR A 49 -9.14 22.87 5.70
C TYR A 49 -8.37 24.14 5.41
N HIS A 50 -7.81 24.75 6.45
CA HIS A 50 -7.09 26.01 6.31
C HIS A 50 -5.78 26.00 7.12
N ASN A 51 -4.79 26.77 6.67
CA ASN A 51 -3.46 26.82 7.30
C ASN A 51 -3.45 27.42 8.71
N ASP A 52 -4.48 28.22 9.06
CA ASP A 52 -4.66 28.80 10.39
C ASP A 52 -5.38 27.86 11.38
N GLU A 53 -5.82 26.67 10.92
CA GLU A 53 -6.49 25.66 11.76
C GLU A 53 -5.54 24.58 12.28
N THR A 54 -4.30 24.52 11.83
CA THR A 54 -3.38 23.44 12.20
C THR A 54 -1.93 23.91 12.24
N GLU A 55 -1.24 23.58 13.33
CA GLU A 55 0.22 23.73 13.39
C GLU A 55 0.88 22.63 12.56
N LEU A 56 1.55 23.04 11.48
CA LEU A 56 2.18 22.14 10.53
C LEU A 56 3.51 21.60 11.07
N ASN A 57 3.51 20.37 11.58
CA ASN A 57 4.74 19.59 11.78
C ASN A 57 5.03 18.76 10.52
N LEU A 58 5.64 19.40 9.53
CA LEU A 58 5.93 18.82 8.20
C LEU A 58 7.24 18.02 8.18
N ASN A 59 7.48 17.18 9.17
CA ASN A 59 8.53 16.15 9.06
C ASN A 59 8.05 15.07 8.09
N ALA A 60 8.05 15.40 6.80
CA ALA A 60 7.68 14.47 5.74
C ALA A 60 8.69 13.34 5.72
N ILE A 61 8.24 12.13 6.04
CA ILE A 61 9.00 10.92 5.80
C ILE A 61 9.04 10.73 4.28
N THR A 62 10.11 11.22 3.65
CA THR A 62 10.32 11.01 2.23
C THR A 62 10.96 9.66 2.05
N PRO A 63 10.28 8.66 1.45
CA PRO A 63 10.89 7.37 1.22
C PRO A 63 12.07 7.53 0.27
N SER A 64 13.20 6.93 0.61
CA SER A 64 14.42 6.97 -0.21
C SER A 64 14.30 6.16 -1.51
N LYS A 65 13.26 5.31 -1.61
CA LYS A 65 12.98 4.45 -2.76
C LYS A 65 11.48 4.49 -3.10
N PRO A 66 11.10 4.35 -4.38
CA PRO A 66 9.71 4.17 -4.77
C PRO A 66 9.13 2.86 -4.19
N PHE A 67 7.80 2.74 -4.19
CA PHE A 67 7.15 1.47 -3.90
C PHE A 67 7.55 0.42 -4.95
N ALA A 68 7.57 -0.85 -4.55
CA ALA A 68 7.84 -1.96 -5.45
C ALA A 68 6.54 -2.51 -6.07
N ILE A 69 6.59 -2.90 -7.34
CA ILE A 69 5.47 -3.55 -8.04
C ILE A 69 5.46 -5.05 -7.68
N VAL A 70 4.53 -5.46 -6.81
CA VAL A 70 4.37 -6.86 -6.40
C VAL A 70 3.19 -7.51 -7.11
N GLN A 71 3.42 -8.60 -7.84
CA GLN A 71 2.34 -9.39 -8.42
C GLN A 71 1.94 -10.56 -7.53
N ASN A 72 0.65 -10.64 -7.17
CA ASN A 72 0.10 -11.81 -6.50
C ASN A 72 -0.25 -12.92 -7.50
N ILE A 73 0.13 -14.16 -7.18
CA ILE A 73 -0.12 -15.37 -7.96
C ILE A 73 -0.65 -16.45 -7.01
N PHE A 74 -1.89 -16.87 -7.23
CA PHE A 74 -2.46 -18.04 -6.55
C PHE A 74 -1.89 -19.32 -7.17
N VAL A 75 -1.37 -20.22 -6.33
CA VAL A 75 -0.70 -21.45 -6.75
C VAL A 75 -1.67 -22.62 -6.69
N HIS A 76 -2.31 -22.91 -7.83
CA HIS A 76 -3.11 -24.13 -8.02
C HIS A 76 -2.34 -25.21 -8.79
N ASP A 77 -1.57 -24.81 -9.80
CA ASP A 77 -0.71 -25.69 -10.59
C ASP A 77 0.70 -25.10 -10.58
N VAL A 78 1.64 -25.85 -10.02
CA VAL A 78 3.01 -25.37 -9.75
C VAL A 78 3.71 -24.90 -11.02
N LYS A 79 3.59 -25.67 -12.11
CA LYS A 79 4.28 -25.37 -13.38
C LYS A 79 3.67 -24.16 -14.06
N LYS A 80 2.33 -24.05 -14.06
CA LYS A 80 1.64 -22.88 -14.63
C LYS A 80 1.91 -21.62 -13.81
N SER A 81 1.94 -21.72 -12.49
CA SER A 81 2.22 -20.59 -11.60
C SER A 81 3.68 -20.13 -11.72
N ASN A 82 4.64 -21.05 -11.87
CA ASN A 82 6.03 -20.72 -12.19
C ASN A 82 6.16 -19.99 -13.54
N ALA A 83 5.55 -20.52 -14.60
CA ALA A 83 5.59 -19.89 -15.93
C ALA A 83 4.97 -18.48 -15.90
N ARG A 84 3.86 -18.31 -15.17
CA ARG A 84 3.22 -17.01 -14.96
C ARG A 84 4.10 -16.04 -14.19
N ALA A 85 4.84 -16.50 -13.19
CA ALA A 85 5.77 -15.67 -12.44
C ALA A 85 6.89 -15.13 -13.35
N LEU A 86 7.48 -15.99 -14.19
CA LEU A 86 8.48 -15.59 -15.19
C LEU A 86 7.94 -14.54 -16.16
N GLU A 87 6.76 -14.78 -16.74
CA GLU A 87 6.12 -13.84 -17.66
C GLU A 87 5.86 -12.49 -16.98
N THR A 88 5.39 -12.51 -15.73
CA THR A 88 5.05 -11.27 -15.02
C THR A 88 6.29 -10.44 -14.69
N LEU A 89 7.39 -11.09 -14.29
CA LEU A 89 8.67 -10.40 -14.06
C LEU A 89 9.18 -9.72 -15.35
N GLN A 90 9.01 -10.37 -16.51
CA GLN A 90 9.38 -9.79 -17.81
C GLN A 90 8.49 -8.60 -18.21
N ARG A 91 7.31 -8.47 -17.59
CA ARG A 91 6.31 -7.43 -17.88
C ARG A 91 6.33 -6.27 -16.86
N GLY A 92 7.35 -6.23 -16.00
CA GLY A 92 7.60 -5.10 -15.10
C GLY A 92 7.22 -5.30 -13.64
N ALA A 93 6.86 -6.53 -13.22
CA ALA A 93 6.81 -6.83 -11.79
C ALA A 93 8.23 -6.89 -11.20
N GLU A 94 8.41 -6.30 -10.02
CA GLU A 94 9.69 -6.27 -9.29
C GLU A 94 9.74 -7.34 -8.20
N SER A 95 8.60 -7.92 -7.85
CA SER A 95 8.48 -8.96 -6.84
C SER A 95 7.26 -9.82 -7.09
N ILE A 96 7.28 -11.05 -6.59
CA ILE A 96 6.18 -12.01 -6.71
C ILE A 96 5.68 -12.40 -5.33
N ARG A 97 4.36 -12.40 -5.13
CA ARG A 97 3.70 -12.98 -3.97
C ARG A 97 3.00 -14.27 -4.40
N PHE A 98 3.49 -15.41 -3.95
CA PHE A 98 2.80 -16.68 -4.10
C PHE A 98 1.82 -16.86 -2.96
N THR A 99 0.55 -17.12 -3.29
CA THR A 99 -0.45 -17.57 -2.32
C THR A 99 -0.68 -19.06 -2.50
N LEU A 100 -0.38 -19.86 -1.47
CA LEU A 100 -0.50 -21.31 -1.49
C LEU A 100 -1.57 -21.74 -0.48
N GLU A 101 -2.47 -22.65 -0.85
CA GLU A 101 -3.57 -23.07 0.03
C GLU A 101 -3.23 -24.31 0.89
N ASN A 102 -2.11 -24.97 0.62
CA ASN A 102 -1.63 -26.14 1.38
C ASN A 102 -0.09 -26.25 1.34
N ASP A 103 0.47 -27.12 2.17
CA ASP A 103 1.92 -27.35 2.32
C ASP A 103 2.50 -28.52 1.49
N ALA A 104 1.69 -29.08 0.59
CA ALA A 104 2.11 -30.17 -0.31
C ALA A 104 2.91 -29.67 -1.52
N VAL A 105 2.96 -28.35 -1.75
CA VAL A 105 3.65 -27.75 -2.90
C VAL A 105 5.17 -27.88 -2.76
N SER A 106 5.84 -28.30 -3.83
CA SER A 106 7.31 -28.26 -3.92
C SER A 106 7.79 -26.83 -4.20
N ILE A 107 8.61 -26.31 -3.29
CA ILE A 107 9.24 -24.99 -3.44
C ILE A 107 10.25 -25.01 -4.58
N GLU A 108 10.99 -26.11 -4.75
CA GLU A 108 11.98 -26.28 -5.80
C GLU A 108 11.34 -26.22 -7.19
N GLU A 109 10.21 -26.89 -7.40
CA GLU A 109 9.47 -26.83 -8.66
C GLU A 109 8.85 -25.46 -8.88
N LEU A 110 8.27 -24.85 -7.85
CA LEU A 110 7.64 -23.53 -7.95
C LEU A 110 8.65 -22.43 -8.28
N MET A 111 9.88 -22.54 -7.75
CA MET A 111 10.95 -21.56 -7.91
C MET A 111 11.86 -21.86 -9.10
N GLN A 112 11.59 -22.92 -9.86
CA GLN A 112 12.45 -23.35 -10.96
C GLN A 112 12.67 -22.23 -12.00
N ASN A 113 13.91 -21.95 -12.36
CA ASN A 113 14.31 -20.90 -13.32
C ASN A 113 13.93 -19.46 -12.94
N LEU A 114 13.37 -19.21 -11.75
CA LEU A 114 13.11 -17.85 -11.29
C LEU A 114 14.41 -17.14 -10.90
N PRO A 115 14.54 -15.84 -11.18
CA PRO A 115 15.73 -15.08 -10.79
C PRO A 115 15.84 -15.00 -9.27
N LEU A 116 16.98 -15.42 -8.73
CA LEU A 116 17.20 -15.48 -7.27
C LEU A 116 17.81 -14.18 -6.73
N GLU A 117 18.44 -13.39 -7.62
CA GLU A 117 19.03 -12.09 -7.29
C GLU A 117 18.07 -10.96 -7.68
N ASN A 118 18.05 -9.90 -6.85
CA ASN A 118 17.31 -8.65 -7.10
C ASN A 118 15.79 -8.78 -7.25
N VAL A 119 15.21 -9.95 -6.94
CA VAL A 119 13.76 -10.16 -6.88
C VAL A 119 13.40 -10.67 -5.49
N ILE A 120 12.36 -10.09 -4.91
CA ILE A 120 11.80 -10.53 -3.63
C ILE A 120 10.61 -11.44 -3.90
N TYR A 121 10.57 -12.56 -3.19
CA TYR A 121 9.45 -13.50 -3.22
C TYR A 121 8.75 -13.52 -1.87
N TYR A 122 7.44 -13.32 -1.88
CA TYR A 122 6.61 -13.42 -0.69
C TYR A 122 5.82 -14.72 -0.75
N PHE A 123 5.88 -15.52 0.32
CA PHE A 123 5.10 -16.73 0.48
C PHE A 123 3.97 -16.46 1.47
N ASN A 124 2.77 -16.26 0.92
CA ASN A 124 1.54 -16.10 1.66
C ASN A 124 0.87 -17.46 1.83
N SER A 125 0.77 -17.92 3.07
CA SER A 125 0.15 -19.20 3.41
C SER A 125 -0.99 -18.90 4.40
N PRO A 126 -2.27 -19.05 4.02
CA PRO A 126 -3.41 -18.88 4.92
C PRO A 126 -3.55 -20.07 5.91
N PHE A 127 -2.47 -20.82 6.11
CA PHE A 127 -2.35 -21.95 7.02
C PHE A 127 -1.00 -21.83 7.74
N LEU A 128 -0.91 -22.44 8.92
CA LEU A 128 0.32 -22.50 9.70
C LEU A 128 0.94 -23.89 9.59
N SER A 129 2.13 -23.97 9.01
CA SER A 129 2.90 -25.22 8.92
C SER A 129 4.37 -24.95 9.20
N LEU A 130 4.87 -25.53 10.29
CA LEU A 130 6.29 -25.48 10.64
C LEU A 130 7.12 -26.20 9.57
N GLU A 131 6.63 -27.34 9.09
CA GLU A 131 7.29 -28.12 8.04
C GLU A 131 7.43 -27.31 6.75
N PHE A 132 6.38 -26.62 6.34
CA PHE A 132 6.42 -25.76 5.15
C PHE A 132 7.40 -24.60 5.31
N SER A 133 7.39 -23.94 6.46
CA SER A 133 8.32 -22.85 6.77
C SER A 133 9.78 -23.34 6.72
N ASN A 134 10.03 -24.54 7.24
CA ASN A 134 11.35 -25.19 7.15
C ASN A 134 11.74 -25.52 5.70
N LYS A 135 10.82 -26.04 4.87
CA LYS A 135 11.08 -26.26 3.43
C LYS A 135 11.52 -24.96 2.73
N ILE A 136 10.84 -23.85 2.99
CA ILE A 136 11.21 -22.54 2.43
C ILE A 136 12.58 -22.08 2.95
N ASN A 137 12.84 -22.24 4.24
CA ASN A 137 14.13 -21.88 4.84
C ASN A 137 15.30 -22.69 4.26
N ASP A 138 15.10 -24.00 4.07
CA ASP A 138 16.08 -24.89 3.47
C ASP A 138 16.37 -24.51 2.02
N PHE A 139 15.33 -24.20 1.24
CA PHE A 139 15.49 -23.69 -0.12
C PHE A 139 16.27 -22.37 -0.13
N THR A 140 15.93 -21.45 0.77
CA THR A 140 16.55 -20.11 0.86
C THR A 140 18.04 -20.21 1.21
N THR A 141 18.40 -21.08 2.15
CA THR A 141 19.79 -21.30 2.57
C THR A 141 20.66 -21.84 1.42
N LYS A 142 20.09 -22.68 0.55
CA LYS A 142 20.79 -23.26 -0.61
C LYS A 142 20.87 -22.30 -1.80
N SER A 143 19.80 -21.56 -2.06
CA SER A 143 19.63 -20.75 -3.28
C SER A 143 20.07 -19.28 -3.13
N LYS A 144 20.19 -18.77 -1.89
CA LYS A 144 20.37 -17.34 -1.57
C LYS A 144 19.26 -16.43 -2.12
N ALA A 145 18.08 -16.99 -2.43
CA ALA A 145 16.92 -16.22 -2.84
C ALA A 145 16.46 -15.27 -1.72
N ASN A 146 15.89 -14.12 -2.07
CA ASN A 146 15.31 -13.21 -1.09
C ASN A 146 13.83 -13.54 -0.88
N ILE A 147 13.53 -14.29 0.19
CA ILE A 147 12.18 -14.80 0.48
C ILE A 147 11.66 -14.28 1.83
N PHE A 148 10.42 -13.80 1.85
CA PHE A 148 9.67 -13.48 3.06
C PHE A 148 8.48 -14.41 3.23
N ILE A 149 8.36 -15.04 4.39
CA ILE A 149 7.19 -15.83 4.77
C ILE A 149 6.18 -14.91 5.45
N GLN A 150 4.96 -14.81 4.91
CA GLN A 150 3.89 -13.95 5.41
C GLN A 150 2.91 -14.74 6.28
N ASN A 151 3.41 -15.28 7.39
CA ASN A 151 2.55 -15.91 8.39
C ASN A 151 1.99 -14.83 9.31
N ASP A 152 0.66 -14.75 9.37
CA ASP A 152 -0.07 -13.91 10.32
C ASP A 152 -1.04 -14.79 11.11
N PRO A 153 -0.66 -15.30 12.30
CA PRO A 153 -1.50 -16.20 13.08
C PRO A 153 -2.68 -15.49 13.79
N ILE A 154 -2.72 -14.15 13.78
CA ILE A 154 -3.78 -13.35 14.41
C ILE A 154 -4.74 -12.79 13.36
N GLY A 155 -4.21 -12.37 12.22
CA GLY A 155 -4.94 -11.69 11.14
C GLY A 155 -5.97 -12.53 10.39
#